data_AF-A0A526PSJ1-F1
#
_entry.id   AF-A0A526PSJ1-F1
#
_cell.length_a   1.000
_cell.length_b   1.000
_cell.length_c   1.000
_cell.angle_alpha   90.00
_cell.angle_beta   90.00
_cell.angle_gamma   90.00
#
_symmetry.space_group_name_H-M   'P 1'
#
loop_
_entity.id
_entity.type
_entity.pdbx_description
1 polymer ?
#
loop_
_entity_poly.entity_id
_entity_poly.type
_entity_poly.pdbx_seq_one_letter_code
_entity_poly.pdbx_strand_id
1 'polypeptide(L)'
;MSNTVSMLAALKWLRNRNGDGVFDRNHVLTAAGERAPIMRSTWSKLEKAGLVEFYLNRRRLRVTADGLAIDLAKISESEPA
;
A
#
# COMPACT_ATOMS: atom_id res chain seq x y z
N MET A 1 6.58 -10.84 13.06
CA MET A 1 5.35 -10.02 13.16
C MET A 1 4.33 -10.59 12.18
N SER A 2 3.11 -10.89 12.64
CA SER A 2 2.04 -11.40 11.78
C SER A 2 1.48 -10.27 10.91
N ASN A 3 1.41 -10.45 9.59
CA ASN A 3 0.77 -9.49 8.69
C ASN A 3 -0.74 -9.56 8.88
N THR A 4 -1.39 -8.46 9.24
CA THR A 4 -2.85 -8.42 9.39
C THR A 4 -3.54 -8.46 8.04
N VAL A 5 -4.77 -9.00 7.98
CA VAL A 5 -5.59 -9.05 6.75
C VAL A 5 -5.67 -7.68 6.07
N SER A 6 -5.81 -6.61 6.86
CA SER A 6 -5.84 -5.22 6.37
C SER A 6 -4.55 -4.74 5.70
N MET A 7 -3.38 -5.22 6.16
CA MET A 7 -2.10 -4.89 5.53
C MET A 7 -1.98 -5.58 4.16
N LEU A 8 -2.36 -6.86 4.09
CA LEU A 8 -2.31 -7.61 2.84
C LEU A 8 -3.32 -7.08 1.82
N ALA A 9 -4.52 -6.69 2.26
CA ALA A 9 -5.53 -6.06 1.41
C ALA A 9 -5.04 -4.72 0.84
N ALA A 10 -4.36 -3.90 1.66
CA ALA A 10 -3.74 -2.65 1.21
C ALA A 10 -2.58 -2.87 0.23
N LEU A 11 -1.74 -3.87 0.48
CA LEU A 11 -0.66 -4.24 -0.44
C LEU A 11 -1.22 -4.71 -1.79
N LYS A 12 -2.31 -5.49 -1.77
CA LYS A 12 -3.01 -5.92 -2.98
C LYS A 12 -3.57 -4.73 -3.75
N TRP A 13 -4.23 -3.80 -3.05
CA TRP A 13 -4.79 -2.57 -3.63
C TRP A 13 -3.73 -1.76 -4.39
N LEU A 14 -2.55 -1.59 -3.79
CA LEU A 14 -1.46 -0.85 -4.40
C LEU A 14 -0.86 -1.61 -5.59
N ARG A 15 -0.65 -2.92 -5.48
CA ARG A 15 -0.12 -3.76 -6.58
C ARG A 15 -1.02 -3.75 -7.81
N ASN A 16 -2.33 -3.79 -7.62
CA ASN A 16 -3.30 -3.69 -8.70
C ASN A 16 -3.30 -2.32 -9.40
N ARG A 17 -2.67 -1.31 -8.79
CA ARG A 17 -2.56 0.07 -9.29
C ARG A 17 -1.11 0.45 -9.61
N ASN A 18 -0.40 -0.45 -10.29
CA ASN A 18 1.00 -0.33 -10.72
C ASN A 18 2.05 -0.38 -9.60
N GLY A 19 1.66 -0.61 -8.35
CA GLY A 19 2.60 -0.71 -7.25
C GLY A 19 3.27 0.61 -6.85
N ASP A 20 2.77 1.76 -7.30
CA ASP A 20 3.29 3.09 -6.98
C ASP A 20 2.16 4.11 -6.79
N GLY A 21 2.31 5.00 -5.82
CA GLY A 21 1.39 6.09 -5.59
C GLY A 21 2.04 7.33 -4.98
N VAL A 22 1.27 8.42 -4.96
CA VAL A 22 1.64 9.72 -4.39
C VAL A 22 0.66 10.13 -3.31
N PHE A 23 1.16 10.64 -2.19
CA PHE A 23 0.32 11.20 -1.14
C PHE A 23 -0.12 12.62 -1.49
N ASP A 24 -1.40 12.89 -1.28
CA ASP A 24 -1.96 14.23 -1.35
C ASP A 24 -1.68 15.02 -0.05
N ARG A 25 -2.16 16.28 -0.02
CA ARG A 25 -2.01 17.17 1.13
C ARG A 25 -2.78 16.69 2.38
N ASN A 26 -3.78 15.83 2.18
CA ASN A 26 -4.58 15.22 3.24
C ASN A 26 -4.01 13.87 3.70
N HIS A 27 -2.78 13.54 3.25
CA HIS A 27 -2.10 12.29 3.57
C HIS A 27 -2.81 11.03 3.05
N VAL A 28 -3.61 11.14 2.00
CA VAL A 28 -4.24 10.01 1.29
C VAL A 28 -3.40 9.63 0.07
N LEU A 29 -3.13 8.34 -0.10
CA LEU A 29 -2.37 7.83 -1.25
C LEU A 29 -3.26 7.83 -2.49
N THR A 30 -2.75 8.33 -3.61
CA THR A 30 -3.36 8.21 -4.93
C THR A 30 -2.48 7.32 -5.80
N ALA A 31 -3.05 6.27 -6.38
CA ALA A 31 -2.36 5.34 -7.28
C ALA A 31 -3.24 5.06 -8.49
N ALA A 32 -2.66 5.05 -9.70
CA ALA A 32 -3.38 4.88 -10.97
C ALA A 32 -4.63 5.79 -11.15
N GLY A 33 -4.63 6.98 -10.55
CA GLY A 33 -5.76 7.93 -10.60
C GLY A 33 -6.83 7.72 -9.51
N GLU A 34 -6.69 6.71 -8.67
CA GLU A 34 -7.65 6.39 -7.61
C GLU A 34 -7.09 6.72 -6.22
N ARG A 35 -7.94 7.26 -5.35
CA ARG A 35 -7.59 7.52 -3.93
C ARG A 35 -7.76 6.26 -3.11
N ALA A 36 -6.77 5.93 -2.30
CA ALA A 36 -6.77 4.76 -1.45
C ALA A 36 -7.81 4.88 -0.34
N PRO A 37 -8.68 3.87 -0.15
CA PRO A 37 -9.57 3.77 1.01
C PRO A 37 -8.83 3.23 2.25
N ILE A 38 -7.53 3.55 2.37
CA ILE A 38 -6.62 2.93 3.34
C ILE A 38 -5.96 4.02 4.17
N MET A 39 -6.02 3.86 5.50
CA MET A 39 -5.41 4.79 6.44
C MET A 39 -3.88 4.84 6.28
N ARG A 40 -3.29 6.03 6.52
CA ARG A 40 -1.84 6.22 6.46
C ARG A 40 -1.04 5.34 7.41
N SER A 41 -1.61 5.01 8.57
CA SER A 41 -0.99 4.11 9.54
C SER A 41 -0.75 2.71 8.96
N THR A 42 -1.59 2.24 8.04
CA THR A 42 -1.41 0.95 7.35
C THR A 42 -0.19 0.98 6.43
N TRP A 43 0.01 2.07 5.67
CA TRP A 43 1.20 2.25 4.85
C TRP A 43 2.49 2.28 5.69
N SER A 44 2.47 2.97 6.83
CA SER A 44 3.61 2.96 7.77
C SER A 44 3.91 1.56 8.35
N LYS A 45 2.88 0.72 8.56
CA LYS A 45 3.08 -0.68 9.00
C LYS A 45 3.70 -1.53 7.89
N LEU A 46 3.24 -1.35 6.64
CA LEU A 46 3.81 -2.03 5.48
C LEU A 46 5.28 -1.62 5.25
N GLU A 47 5.62 -0.34 5.44
CA GLU A 47 7.00 0.16 5.37
C GLU A 47 7.89 -0.50 6.44
N LYS A 48 7.41 -0.54 7.69
CA LYS A 48 8.13 -1.23 8.78
C LYS A 48 8.30 -2.73 8.54
N ALA A 49 7.40 -3.34 7.78
CA ALA A 49 7.48 -4.73 7.36
C ALA A 49 8.37 -4.95 6.12
N GLY A 50 8.92 -3.89 5.52
CA GLY A 50 9.76 -3.97 4.31
C GLY A 50 8.99 -4.23 3.02
N LEU A 51 7.65 -4.22 3.04
CA LEU A 51 6.81 -4.59 1.89
C LEU A 51 6.54 -3.43 0.93
N VAL A 52 6.71 -2.19 1.42
CA VAL A 52 6.65 -0.95 0.63
C VAL A 52 7.76 -0.02 1.12
N GLU A 53 8.11 0.96 0.31
CA GLU A 53 9.08 1.99 0.69
C GLU A 53 8.56 3.39 0.35
N PHE A 54 8.76 4.32 1.28
CA PHE A 54 8.48 5.73 1.07
C PHE A 54 9.69 6.41 0.44
N TYR A 55 9.48 7.22 -0.58
CA TYR A 55 10.54 7.95 -1.27
C TYR A 55 10.10 9.38 -1.62
N LEU A 56 11.03 10.19 -2.15
CA LEU A 56 10.81 11.60 -2.49
C LEU A 56 10.28 12.41 -1.29
N ASN A 57 11.04 12.44 -0.19
CA ASN A 57 10.65 13.05 1.09
C ASN A 57 9.31 12.51 1.63
N ARG A 58 9.10 11.19 1.50
CA ARG A 58 7.88 10.47 1.91
C ARG A 58 6.60 10.94 1.23
N ARG A 59 6.72 11.62 0.08
CA ARG A 59 5.58 12.01 -0.76
C ARG A 59 5.10 10.88 -1.65
N ARG A 60 5.95 9.91 -1.96
CA ARG A 60 5.58 8.76 -2.79
C ARG A 60 5.83 7.46 -2.05
N LEU A 61 5.12 6.43 -2.48
CA LEU A 61 5.18 5.08 -1.96
C LEU A 61 5.26 4.12 -3.14
N ARG A 62 6.12 3.11 -3.05
CA ARG A 62 6.13 2.00 -4.01
C ARG A 62 6.27 0.65 -3.31
N VAL A 63 5.83 -0.41 -3.98
CA VAL A 63 5.99 -1.79 -3.53
C VAL A 63 7.45 -2.23 -3.71
N THR A 64 8.02 -2.91 -2.72
CA THR A 64 9.39 -3.45 -2.77
C THR A 64 9.41 -4.84 -3.44
N ALA A 65 10.60 -5.38 -3.69
CA ALA A 65 10.74 -6.76 -4.16
C ALA A 65 10.07 -7.77 -3.20
N ASP A 66 10.24 -7.58 -1.89
CA ASP A 66 9.61 -8.42 -0.86
C ASP A 66 8.09 -8.32 -0.90
N GLY A 67 7.54 -7.11 -1.09
CA GLY A 67 6.10 -6.88 -1.25
C GLY A 67 5.51 -7.54 -2.50
N LEU A 68 6.28 -7.62 -3.59
CA LEU A 68 5.88 -8.33 -4.81
C LEU A 68 5.88 -9.86 -4.63
N ALA A 69 6.78 -10.38 -3.79
CA ALA A 69 6.91 -11.80 -3.50
C ALA A 69 5.79 -12.35 -2.58
N ILE A 70 5.03 -11.49 -1.90
CA ILE A 70 3.89 -11.92 -1.08
C ILE A 70 2.78 -12.51 -1.96
N ASP A 71 2.31 -13.71 -1.60
CA ASP A 71 1.10 -14.30 -2.17
C ASP A 71 -0.16 -13.59 -1.65
N LEU A 72 -0.93 -13.02 -2.58
CA LEU A 72 -2.16 -12.27 -2.32
C LEU A 72 -3.38 -12.89 -3.03
N ALA A 73 -3.25 -14.11 -3.56
CA ALA A 73 -4.31 -14.75 -4.34
C ALA A 73 -5.62 -14.89 -3.55
N LYS A 74 -5.53 -15.23 -2.26
CA LYS A 74 -6.68 -15.45 -1.37
C LYS A 74 -7.12 -14.22 -0.56
N ILE A 75 -6.49 -13.07 -0.79
CA ILE A 75 -6.76 -11.85 -0.03
C ILE A 75 -7.76 -10.99 -0.80
N SER A 76 -8.85 -10.59 -0.17
CA SER A 76 -9.75 -9.59 -0.75
C SER A 76 -9.09 -8.21 -0.74
N GLU A 77 -9.29 -7.44 -1.81
CA GLU A 77 -8.79 -6.07 -1.89
C GLU A 77 -9.54 -5.16 -0.89
N SER A 78 -8.89 -4.07 -0.45
CA SER A 78 -9.60 -3.00 0.27
C SER A 78 -10.46 -2.19 -0.70
N GLU A 79 -11.77 -2.24 -0.51
CA GLU A 79 -12.73 -1.51 -1.35
C GLU A 79 -13.04 -0.12 -0.76
N PRO A 80 -13.33 0.89 -1.61
CA PRO A 80 -13.91 2.14 -1.15
C PRO A 80 -15.33 1.87 -0.63
N ALA A 81 -15.63 2.40 0.57
CA ALA A 81 -16.98 2.39 1.14
C ALA A 81 -17.92 3.33 0.39
#